data_AF-A0A6L4ZM73-F1
#
_entry.id   AF-A0A6L4ZM73-F1
#
_cell.length_a   1.000
_cell.length_b   1.000
_cell.length_c   1.000
_cell.angle_alpha   90.00
_cell.angle_beta   90.00
_cell.angle_gamma   90.00
#
_symmetry.space_group_name_H-M   'P 1'
#
loop_
_entity.id
_entity.type
_entity.pdbx_description
1 polymer ?
#
loop_
_entity_poly.entity_id
_entity_poly.type
_entity_poly.pdbx_seq_one_letter_code
_entity_poly.pdbx_strand_id
1 'polypeptide(L)'
;MFSSVFNIDEIFQQIAEILFILTPADRCAILICQSSTNTLEPHLIKINPNKKLPNSQQIDFTISRTIASKVITERLSLLSVDAQSDRRLTSESIAIQHIHSVMCAPLLGKTDILGVIYVDKIDLHDSFGSDDLDLLNAVAGQAAIALDNARAYEQLAQEAIARSSYQRFMPNHIIDLIIKSPEGLKIGGTIQPATILFADIRDFTSMAEKSRPQLVVKALNLFFSAMTEIIFANLGTLDKYLGDGLMAIFGAPYRNDDDAINAVNAAIGMQRRLNKLNLEIKKLGFAPIEIGIGINTGEVTVGCIGSDRRMDYTAIGNTVNLASRLMSQAKGQNILISQSTYQLLGNVFRAKPLVDTELKGLSAYTKVYQIIYK
;
A
#
# COMPACT_ATOMS: atom_id res chain seq x y z
N MET A 1 -21.59 -0.44 13.99
CA MET A 1 -22.05 0.53 15.00
C MET A 1 -20.90 1.52 15.29
N PHE A 2 -20.47 2.28 14.26
CA PHE A 2 -19.37 3.27 14.33
C PHE A 2 -19.63 4.50 13.44
N SER A 3 -20.87 4.72 13.01
CA SER A 3 -21.22 5.82 12.08
C SER A 3 -21.49 7.17 12.74
N SER A 4 -21.38 7.28 14.07
CA SER A 4 -21.86 8.46 14.82
C SER A 4 -20.76 9.41 15.30
N VAL A 5 -19.48 9.20 14.93
CA VAL A 5 -18.39 10.00 15.53
C VAL A 5 -17.95 11.16 14.63
N PHE A 6 -18.16 11.12 13.32
CA PHE A 6 -17.79 12.22 12.42
C PHE A 6 -18.69 12.30 11.18
N ASN A 7 -19.96 12.68 11.36
CA ASN A 7 -20.79 13.08 10.22
C ASN A 7 -20.47 14.54 9.89
N ILE A 8 -19.65 14.77 8.86
CA ILE A 8 -19.25 16.12 8.40
C ILE A 8 -20.48 16.98 8.12
N ASP A 9 -21.55 16.39 7.59
CA ASP A 9 -22.79 17.11 7.30
C ASP A 9 -23.42 17.66 8.57
N GLU A 10 -23.48 16.86 9.65
CA GLU A 10 -24.03 17.31 10.94
C GLU A 10 -23.19 18.42 11.56
N ILE A 11 -21.86 18.31 11.49
CA ILE A 11 -20.94 19.33 11.99
C ILE A 11 -21.16 20.65 11.25
N PHE A 12 -21.26 20.60 9.93
CA PHE A 12 -21.47 21.78 9.09
C PHE A 12 -22.86 22.41 9.31
N GLN A 13 -23.89 21.59 9.50
CA GLN A 13 -25.23 22.07 9.85
C GLN A 13 -25.23 22.80 11.19
N GLN A 14 -24.57 22.24 12.21
CA GLN A 14 -24.43 22.86 13.53
C GLN A 14 -23.64 24.16 13.46
N ILE A 15 -22.55 24.21 12.70
CA ILE A 15 -21.78 25.44 12.50
C ILE A 15 -22.64 26.55 11.90
N ALA A 16 -23.40 26.24 10.85
CA ALA A 16 -24.29 27.22 10.23
C ALA A 16 -25.36 27.72 11.22
N GLU A 17 -25.91 26.83 12.06
CA GLU A 17 -26.87 27.22 13.10
C GLU A 17 -26.27 28.11 14.17
N ILE A 18 -25.07 27.77 14.67
CA ILE A 18 -24.35 28.60 15.65
C ILE A 18 -24.09 29.99 15.07
N LEU A 19 -23.64 30.07 13.81
CA LEU A 19 -23.39 31.35 13.14
C LEU A 19 -24.67 32.17 13.00
N PHE A 20 -25.80 31.56 12.66
CA PHE A 20 -27.09 32.28 12.57
C PHE A 20 -27.67 32.73 13.92
N ILE A 21 -27.30 32.06 15.01
CA ILE A 21 -27.75 32.42 16.36
C ILE A 21 -26.89 33.53 16.96
N LEU A 22 -25.58 33.47 16.74
CA LEU A 22 -24.61 34.32 17.44
C LEU A 22 -24.09 35.50 16.61
N THR A 23 -24.36 35.54 15.30
CA THR A 23 -23.95 36.63 14.41
C THR A 23 -25.15 37.16 13.62
N PRO A 24 -25.08 38.37 13.04
CA PRO A 24 -26.16 38.94 12.23
C PRO A 24 -26.29 38.32 10.82
N ALA A 25 -25.78 37.10 10.61
CA ALA A 25 -25.70 36.43 9.32
C ALA A 25 -27.06 36.07 8.72
N ASP A 26 -27.20 36.34 7.41
CA ASP A 26 -28.38 35.95 6.63
C ASP A 26 -28.13 34.64 5.88
N ARG A 27 -26.90 34.40 5.42
CA ARG A 27 -26.54 33.22 4.61
C ARG A 27 -25.19 32.67 5.02
N CYS A 28 -25.05 31.35 4.93
CA CYS A 28 -23.84 30.62 5.24
C CYS A 28 -23.59 29.56 4.17
N ALA A 29 -22.35 29.42 3.75
CA ALA A 29 -21.90 28.34 2.90
C ALA A 29 -20.55 27.81 3.29
N ILE A 30 -20.39 26.51 3.11
CA ILE A 30 -19.15 25.80 3.37
C ILE A 30 -18.73 25.16 2.06
N LEU A 31 -17.56 25.54 1.58
CA LEU A 31 -16.95 25.05 0.36
C LEU A 31 -15.78 24.15 0.73
N ILE A 32 -15.69 22.97 0.11
CA ILE A 32 -14.56 22.04 0.30
C ILE A 32 -13.68 22.05 -0.96
N CYS A 33 -12.37 22.02 -0.77
CA CYS A 33 -11.40 21.81 -1.84
C CYS A 33 -11.35 20.32 -2.23
N GLN A 34 -11.57 20.03 -3.51
CA GLN A 34 -11.28 18.71 -4.07
C GLN A 34 -9.77 18.51 -4.27
N SER A 35 -9.23 17.43 -3.72
CA SER A 35 -7.79 17.13 -3.73
C SER A 35 -7.19 16.88 -5.12
N SER A 36 -8.02 16.57 -6.14
CA SER A 36 -7.58 16.26 -7.51
C SER A 36 -7.50 17.47 -8.44
N THR A 37 -8.30 18.50 -8.18
CA THR A 37 -8.52 19.64 -9.10
C THR A 37 -8.26 21.00 -8.45
N ASN A 38 -8.06 21.05 -7.12
CA ASN A 38 -8.04 22.28 -6.31
C ASN A 38 -9.27 23.19 -6.54
N THR A 39 -10.38 22.60 -6.99
CA THR A 39 -11.63 23.34 -7.18
C THR A 39 -12.42 23.34 -5.89
N LEU A 40 -13.01 24.50 -5.58
CA LEU A 40 -13.97 24.64 -4.51
C LEU A 40 -15.35 24.15 -4.95
N GLU A 41 -15.91 23.22 -4.19
CA GLU A 41 -17.27 22.75 -4.37
C GLU A 41 -18.13 23.04 -3.15
N PRO A 42 -19.39 23.49 -3.34
CA PRO A 42 -20.29 23.75 -2.24
C PRO A 42 -20.69 22.43 -1.58
N HIS A 43 -20.36 22.30 -0.30
CA HIS A 43 -20.78 21.17 0.52
C HIS A 43 -22.04 21.51 1.32
N LEU A 44 -22.12 22.74 1.83
CA LEU A 44 -23.31 23.27 2.49
C LEU A 44 -23.62 24.66 1.96
N ILE A 45 -24.91 24.90 1.69
CA ILE A 45 -25.48 26.23 1.48
C ILE A 45 -26.74 26.31 2.34
N LYS A 46 -26.80 27.29 3.24
CA LYS A 46 -27.94 27.46 4.17
C LYS A 46 -28.30 28.94 4.27
N ILE A 47 -29.58 29.21 4.41
CA ILE A 47 -30.14 30.54 4.63
C ILE A 47 -30.74 30.56 6.02
N ASN A 48 -30.59 31.68 6.73
CA ASN A 48 -31.13 31.86 8.07
C ASN A 48 -32.67 31.78 8.02
N PRO A 49 -33.30 30.80 8.69
CA PRO A 49 -34.75 30.59 8.61
C PRO A 49 -35.57 31.74 9.22
N ASN A 50 -34.95 32.55 10.08
CA ASN A 50 -35.61 33.68 10.75
C ASN A 50 -35.64 34.95 9.89
N LYS A 51 -35.07 34.93 8.68
CA LYS A 51 -35.00 36.09 7.79
C LYS A 51 -35.98 35.93 6.64
N LYS A 52 -36.83 36.95 6.44
CA LYS A 52 -37.67 37.06 5.23
C LYS A 52 -36.81 37.64 4.11
N LEU A 53 -36.40 36.79 3.17
CA LEU A 53 -35.84 37.26 1.90
C LEU A 53 -36.88 38.14 1.17
N PRO A 54 -36.49 39.21 0.49
CA PRO A 54 -37.42 40.05 -0.26
C PRO A 54 -38.21 39.19 -1.28
N ASN A 55 -39.54 39.23 -1.18
CA ASN A 55 -40.47 38.51 -2.06
C ASN A 55 -40.29 38.95 -3.52
N SER A 56 -39.57 38.17 -4.34
CA SER A 56 -39.82 37.97 -5.79
C SER A 56 -38.68 37.30 -6.56
N GLN A 57 -37.57 36.88 -5.94
CA GLN A 57 -36.55 36.10 -6.64
C GLN A 57 -36.06 34.97 -5.74
N GLN A 58 -36.16 33.73 -6.23
CA GLN A 58 -35.15 32.71 -5.93
C GLN A 58 -33.81 33.30 -6.39
N ILE A 59 -33.20 34.15 -5.57
CA ILE A 59 -31.85 34.62 -5.82
C ILE A 59 -31.00 33.37 -5.60
N ASP A 60 -30.51 32.77 -6.68
CA ASP A 60 -29.52 31.71 -6.61
C ASP A 60 -28.41 32.20 -5.69
N PHE A 61 -28.28 31.57 -4.51
CA PHE A 61 -27.22 31.88 -3.58
C PHE A 61 -25.90 31.57 -4.27
N THR A 62 -25.30 32.62 -4.82
CA THR A 62 -24.08 32.54 -5.59
C THR A 62 -22.99 33.05 -4.68
N ILE A 63 -21.99 32.23 -4.40
CA ILE A 63 -20.87 32.61 -3.55
C ILE A 63 -19.92 33.47 -4.40
N SER A 64 -19.43 34.58 -3.85
CA SER A 64 -18.38 35.35 -4.52
C SER A 64 -17.11 34.53 -4.60
N ARG A 65 -16.82 33.98 -5.79
CA ARG A 65 -15.57 33.24 -6.05
C ARG A 65 -14.34 34.10 -5.78
N THR A 66 -14.43 35.41 -6.00
CA THR A 66 -13.33 36.35 -5.71
C THR A 66 -12.95 36.32 -4.23
N ILE A 67 -13.94 36.37 -3.33
CA ILE A 67 -13.72 36.35 -1.88
C ILE A 67 -13.16 34.99 -1.45
N ALA A 68 -13.80 33.91 -1.86
CA ALA A 68 -13.37 32.55 -1.51
C ALA A 68 -11.95 32.25 -2.02
N SER A 69 -11.64 32.58 -3.28
CA SER A 69 -10.31 32.38 -3.86
C SER A 69 -9.24 33.22 -3.15
N LYS A 70 -9.56 34.45 -2.72
CA LYS A 70 -8.63 35.30 -1.98
C LYS A 70 -8.29 34.70 -0.62
N VAL A 71 -9.28 34.26 0.14
CA VAL A 71 -9.08 33.62 1.45
C VAL A 71 -8.25 32.33 1.35
N ILE A 72 -8.47 31.53 0.30
CA ILE A 72 -7.63 30.35 0.04
C ILE A 72 -6.20 30.74 -0.32
N THR A 73 -6.03 31.69 -1.24
CA THR A 73 -4.69 32.09 -1.70
C THR A 73 -3.88 32.71 -0.57
N GLU A 74 -4.48 33.59 0.22
CA GLU A 74 -3.82 34.33 1.29
C GLU A 74 -3.76 33.54 2.60
N ARG A 75 -4.58 32.49 2.77
CA ARG A 75 -4.73 31.72 4.02
C ARG A 75 -5.12 32.57 5.23
N LEU A 76 -5.81 33.69 4.97
CA LEU A 76 -6.24 34.65 5.98
C LEU A 76 -7.73 34.89 5.87
N SER A 77 -8.38 35.02 7.02
CA SER A 77 -9.79 35.35 7.09
C SER A 77 -10.04 36.78 6.65
N LEU A 78 -11.17 37.00 5.99
CA LEU A 78 -11.58 38.28 5.44
C LEU A 78 -12.86 38.75 6.12
N LEU A 79 -12.87 40.02 6.52
CA LEU A 79 -14.05 40.74 6.99
C LEU A 79 -14.21 42.03 6.16
N SER A 80 -15.42 42.24 5.67
CA SER A 80 -15.84 43.48 5.03
C SER A 80 -17.17 43.96 5.62
N VAL A 81 -17.14 45.14 6.24
CA VAL A 81 -18.31 45.82 6.82
C VAL A 81 -19.22 46.43 5.74
N ASP A 82 -18.62 46.88 4.64
CA ASP A 82 -19.31 47.36 3.44
C ASP A 82 -18.62 46.77 2.21
N ALA A 83 -19.15 45.66 1.71
CA ALA A 83 -18.57 44.93 0.58
C ALA A 83 -18.63 45.72 -0.74
N GLN A 84 -19.59 46.64 -0.90
CA GLN A 84 -19.74 47.42 -2.13
C GLN A 84 -18.69 48.53 -2.24
N SER A 85 -18.29 49.10 -1.09
CA SER A 85 -17.27 50.15 -1.02
C SER A 85 -15.84 49.61 -0.79
N ASP A 86 -15.67 48.32 -0.47
CA ASP A 86 -14.36 47.74 -0.20
C ASP A 86 -13.53 47.53 -1.48
N ARG A 87 -12.53 48.41 -1.67
CA ARG A 87 -11.56 48.34 -2.78
C ARG A 87 -10.78 47.03 -2.85
N ARG A 88 -10.75 46.24 -1.78
CA ARG A 88 -10.08 44.92 -1.73
C ARG A 88 -10.89 43.83 -2.43
N LEU A 89 -12.16 44.09 -2.74
CA LEU A 89 -13.15 43.09 -3.17
C LEU A 89 -13.74 43.33 -4.58
N THR A 90 -13.31 44.37 -5.30
CA THR A 90 -13.84 44.82 -6.60
C THR A 90 -14.12 43.67 -7.59
N SER A 91 -15.40 43.30 -7.73
CA SER A 91 -15.87 42.31 -8.70
C SER A 91 -17.37 42.43 -8.95
N GLU A 92 -17.81 42.15 -10.19
CA GLU A 92 -19.23 42.24 -10.60
C GLU A 92 -20.15 41.35 -9.73
N SER A 93 -19.60 40.26 -9.18
CA SER A 93 -20.34 39.33 -8.31
C SER A 93 -20.92 39.98 -7.04
N ILE A 94 -20.26 40.99 -6.46
CA ILE A 94 -20.69 41.61 -5.19
C ILE A 94 -21.88 42.56 -5.41
N ALA A 95 -21.84 43.31 -6.50
CA ALA A 95 -22.92 44.21 -6.91
C ALA A 95 -24.18 43.42 -7.32
N ILE A 96 -24.02 42.28 -8.00
CA ILE A 96 -25.13 41.41 -8.43
C ILE A 96 -25.81 40.74 -7.22
N GLN A 97 -25.04 40.40 -6.17
CA GLN A 97 -25.51 39.59 -5.03
C GLN A 97 -26.06 40.41 -3.85
N HIS A 98 -26.10 41.75 -3.96
CA HIS A 98 -26.55 42.68 -2.91
C HIS A 98 -25.90 42.42 -1.54
N ILE A 99 -24.61 42.06 -1.53
CA ILE A 99 -23.89 41.78 -0.29
C ILE A 99 -23.59 43.10 0.40
N HIS A 100 -24.12 43.29 1.61
CA HIS A 100 -23.83 44.45 2.45
C HIS A 100 -22.57 44.21 3.27
N SER A 101 -22.53 43.10 4.02
CA SER A 101 -21.38 42.72 4.85
C SER A 101 -21.07 41.24 4.67
N VAL A 102 -19.78 40.87 4.74
CA VAL A 102 -19.31 39.51 4.47
C VAL A 102 -18.12 39.15 5.34
N MET A 103 -18.10 37.89 5.78
CA MET A 103 -16.95 37.24 6.40
C MET A 103 -16.62 35.95 5.68
N CYS A 104 -15.35 35.63 5.59
CA CYS A 104 -14.92 34.35 5.05
C CYS A 104 -13.66 33.87 5.78
N ALA A 105 -13.67 32.62 6.25
CA ALA A 105 -12.55 32.02 6.97
C ALA A 105 -12.10 30.73 6.30
N PRO A 106 -10.78 30.47 6.23
CA PRO A 106 -10.26 29.23 5.65
C PRO A 106 -10.40 28.06 6.62
N LEU A 107 -10.69 26.88 6.06
CA LEU A 107 -10.55 25.60 6.77
C LEU A 107 -9.12 25.11 6.58
N LEU A 108 -8.24 25.42 7.54
CA LEU A 108 -6.82 25.08 7.46
C LEU A 108 -6.57 23.67 8.01
N GLY A 109 -6.21 22.75 7.12
CA GLY A 109 -5.67 21.44 7.51
C GLY A 109 -4.22 21.57 7.97
N LYS A 110 -3.63 20.45 8.42
CA LYS A 110 -2.23 20.42 8.88
C LYS A 110 -1.23 20.79 7.79
N THR A 111 -1.51 20.43 6.55
CA THR A 111 -0.58 20.53 5.40
C THR A 111 -1.13 21.37 4.25
N ASP A 112 -2.44 21.52 4.17
CA ASP A 112 -3.18 22.02 3.03
C ASP A 112 -4.45 22.78 3.47
N ILE A 113 -5.13 23.38 2.50
CA ILE A 113 -6.38 24.10 2.74
C ILE A 113 -7.52 23.17 2.35
N LEU A 114 -8.39 22.86 3.32
CA LEU A 114 -9.48 21.92 3.13
C LEU A 114 -10.70 22.57 2.51
N GLY A 115 -10.83 23.90 2.60
CA GLY A 115 -12.00 24.63 2.15
C GLY A 115 -12.12 26.03 2.75
N VAL A 116 -13.31 26.61 2.68
CA VAL A 116 -13.66 27.89 3.33
C VAL A 116 -15.07 27.86 3.90
N ILE A 117 -15.28 28.62 4.97
CA ILE A 117 -16.61 29.02 5.44
C ILE A 117 -16.85 30.44 4.96
N TYR A 118 -17.97 30.66 4.30
CA TYR A 118 -18.39 31.93 3.73
C TYR A 118 -19.73 32.32 4.36
N VAL A 119 -19.80 33.53 4.89
CA VAL A 119 -20.99 34.05 5.57
C VAL A 119 -21.23 35.46 5.09
N ASP A 120 -22.46 35.77 4.71
CA ASP A 120 -22.80 37.12 4.32
C ASP A 120 -24.16 37.59 4.83
N LYS A 121 -24.35 38.89 4.65
CA LYS A 121 -25.52 39.65 5.04
C LYS A 121 -25.97 40.50 3.85
N ILE A 122 -27.27 40.47 3.57
CA ILE A 122 -27.92 41.25 2.51
C ILE A 122 -28.61 42.49 3.09
N ASP A 123 -29.13 42.41 4.31
CA ASP A 123 -29.80 43.54 4.97
C ASP A 123 -28.82 44.67 5.31
N LEU A 124 -29.27 45.92 5.16
CA LEU A 124 -28.53 47.16 5.41
C LEU A 124 -28.47 47.55 6.91
N HIS A 125 -29.14 46.79 7.78
CA HIS A 125 -29.19 47.04 9.22
C HIS A 125 -28.22 46.09 9.94
N ASP A 126 -27.17 46.65 10.55
CA ASP A 126 -26.01 45.96 11.18
C ASP A 126 -24.96 45.41 10.20
N SER A 127 -23.70 45.40 10.62
CA SER A 127 -22.57 44.82 9.86
C SER A 127 -21.81 43.85 10.76
N PHE A 128 -21.06 42.93 10.16
CA PHE A 128 -20.21 42.04 10.95
C PHE A 128 -19.08 42.82 11.64
N GLY A 129 -18.80 42.48 12.89
CA GLY A 129 -17.70 43.01 13.69
C GLY A 129 -16.49 42.08 13.76
N SER A 130 -15.47 42.50 14.52
CA SER A 130 -14.31 41.66 14.84
C SER A 130 -14.70 40.42 15.64
N ASP A 131 -15.62 40.57 16.58
CA ASP A 131 -16.04 39.47 17.47
C ASP A 131 -16.77 38.37 16.68
N ASP A 132 -17.52 38.75 15.65
CA ASP A 132 -18.15 37.81 14.72
C ASP A 132 -17.09 37.03 13.91
N LEU A 133 -16.01 37.71 13.49
CA LEU A 133 -14.91 37.09 12.76
C LEU A 133 -14.12 36.14 13.66
N ASP A 134 -13.92 36.49 14.94
CA ASP A 134 -13.27 35.62 15.92
C ASP A 134 -14.08 34.35 16.18
N LEU A 135 -15.42 34.47 16.29
CA LEU A 135 -16.31 33.32 16.34
C LEU A 135 -16.19 32.46 15.07
N LEU A 136 -16.21 33.09 13.89
CA LEU A 136 -16.08 32.39 12.61
C LEU A 136 -14.75 31.62 12.53
N ASN A 137 -13.65 32.23 12.97
CA ASN A 137 -12.33 31.59 13.01
C ASN A 137 -12.30 30.40 13.96
N ALA A 138 -12.93 30.52 15.13
CA ALA A 138 -13.01 29.44 16.11
C ALA A 138 -13.78 28.23 15.56
N VAL A 139 -14.94 28.45 14.93
CA VAL A 139 -15.72 27.35 14.33
C VAL A 139 -15.03 26.78 13.10
N ALA A 140 -14.35 27.60 12.29
CA ALA A 140 -13.56 27.15 11.14
C ALA A 140 -12.39 26.25 11.58
N GLY A 141 -11.69 26.61 12.66
CA GLY A 141 -10.62 25.79 13.21
C GLY A 141 -11.10 24.41 13.67
N GLN A 142 -12.23 24.34 14.39
CA GLN A 142 -12.82 23.07 14.82
C GLN A 142 -13.29 22.22 13.63
N ALA A 143 -13.93 22.86 12.64
CA ALA A 143 -14.37 22.20 11.41
C ALA A 143 -13.20 21.61 10.63
N ALA A 144 -12.09 22.34 10.52
CA ALA A 144 -10.90 21.89 9.83
C ALA A 144 -10.27 20.66 10.51
N ILE A 145 -10.18 20.65 11.84
CA ILE A 145 -9.68 19.49 12.60
C ILE A 145 -10.57 18.26 12.35
N ALA A 146 -11.89 18.42 12.39
CA ALA A 146 -12.82 17.32 12.16
C ALA A 146 -12.71 16.77 10.73
N LEU A 147 -12.58 17.65 9.74
CA LEU A 147 -12.43 17.27 8.33
C LEU A 147 -11.09 16.57 8.05
N ASP A 148 -9.99 17.05 8.62
CA ASP A 148 -8.68 16.38 8.54
C ASP A 148 -8.73 14.97 9.15
N ASN A 149 -9.37 14.84 10.32
CA ASN A 149 -9.52 13.55 10.98
C ASN A 149 -10.37 12.59 10.13
N ALA A 150 -11.49 13.05 9.59
CA ALA A 150 -12.35 12.24 8.73
C ALA A 150 -11.60 11.73 7.48
N ARG A 151 -10.86 12.62 6.79
CA ARG A 151 -10.01 12.24 5.65
C ARG A 151 -8.96 11.19 6.03
N ALA A 152 -8.28 11.38 7.16
CA ALA A 152 -7.29 10.43 7.64
C ALA A 152 -7.90 9.04 7.95
N TYR A 153 -9.08 9.00 8.57
CA TYR A 153 -9.80 7.76 8.84
C TYR A 153 -10.25 7.05 7.56
N GLU A 154 -10.76 7.77 6.57
CA GLU A 154 -11.14 7.19 5.28
C GLU A 154 -9.94 6.56 4.57
N GLN A 155 -8.81 7.26 4.56
CA GLN A 155 -7.58 6.74 3.98
C GLN A 155 -7.11 5.46 4.69
N LEU A 156 -7.07 5.46 6.02
CA LEU A 156 -6.74 4.27 6.81
C LEU A 156 -7.70 3.10 6.54
N ALA A 157 -9.00 3.39 6.39
CA ALA A 157 -9.99 2.37 6.07
C ALA A 157 -9.79 1.79 4.67
N GLN A 158 -9.50 2.62 3.67
CA GLN A 158 -9.18 2.19 2.31
C GLN A 158 -7.90 1.33 2.28
N GLU A 159 -6.86 1.76 2.98
CA GLU A 159 -5.62 0.98 3.12
C GLU A 159 -5.89 -0.38 3.80
N ALA A 160 -6.71 -0.40 4.85
CA ALA A 160 -7.07 -1.64 5.55
C ALA A 160 -7.89 -2.59 4.66
N ILE A 161 -8.84 -2.07 3.87
CA ILE A 161 -9.63 -2.85 2.91
C ILE A 161 -8.75 -3.40 1.78
N ALA A 162 -7.87 -2.57 1.21
CA ALA A 162 -6.90 -3.02 0.23
C ALA A 162 -6.02 -4.13 0.80
N ARG A 163 -5.45 -3.92 2.00
CA ARG A 163 -4.62 -4.90 2.69
C ARG A 163 -5.37 -6.21 2.95
N SER A 164 -6.59 -6.16 3.47
CA SER A 164 -7.44 -7.33 3.69
C SER A 164 -7.76 -8.09 2.40
N SER A 165 -7.94 -7.36 1.29
CA SER A 165 -8.24 -7.97 0.00
C SER A 165 -7.04 -8.74 -0.56
N TYR A 166 -5.81 -8.21 -0.37
CA TYR A 166 -4.59 -8.89 -0.80
C TYR A 166 -4.12 -9.98 0.19
N GLN A 167 -4.42 -9.86 1.48
CA GLN A 167 -4.03 -10.83 2.54
C GLN A 167 -4.56 -12.26 2.31
N ARG A 168 -5.69 -12.41 1.61
CA ARG A 168 -6.24 -13.72 1.28
C ARG A 168 -5.47 -14.45 0.16
N PHE A 169 -4.66 -13.73 -0.60
CA PHE A 169 -4.09 -14.24 -1.84
C PHE A 169 -2.58 -14.03 -1.95
N MET A 170 -1.95 -13.28 -1.03
CA MET A 170 -0.54 -12.89 -1.16
C MET A 170 0.19 -12.90 0.20
N PRO A 171 1.49 -13.24 0.23
CA PRO A 171 2.33 -13.05 1.41
C PRO A 171 2.39 -11.58 1.86
N ASN A 172 2.39 -11.31 3.18
CA ASN A 172 2.37 -9.96 3.75
C ASN A 172 3.47 -9.03 3.20
N HIS A 173 4.67 -9.56 2.95
CA HIS A 173 5.78 -8.78 2.42
C HIS A 173 5.54 -8.31 0.98
N ILE A 174 4.70 -8.98 0.18
CA ILE A 174 4.29 -8.50 -1.14
C ILE A 174 3.20 -7.43 -1.03
N ILE A 175 2.30 -7.56 -0.06
CA ILE A 175 1.22 -6.59 0.19
C ILE A 175 1.79 -5.22 0.56
N ASP A 176 2.79 -5.21 1.44
CA ASP A 176 3.43 -3.96 1.86
C ASP A 176 4.14 -3.26 0.67
N LEU A 177 4.55 -4.01 -0.35
CA LEU A 177 5.14 -3.46 -1.58
C LEU A 177 4.08 -2.91 -2.54
N ILE A 178 2.92 -3.59 -2.65
CA ILE A 178 1.77 -3.13 -3.43
C ILE A 178 1.25 -1.79 -2.89
N ILE A 179 1.12 -1.68 -1.56
CA ILE A 179 0.63 -0.46 -0.91
C ILE A 179 1.61 0.72 -1.17
N LYS A 180 2.91 0.45 -1.17
CA LYS A 180 3.94 1.49 -1.42
C LYS A 180 4.10 1.87 -2.89
N SER A 181 3.78 0.98 -3.82
CA SER A 181 3.98 1.22 -5.27
C SER A 181 2.96 0.43 -6.11
N PRO A 182 1.74 0.96 -6.29
CA PRO A 182 0.67 0.28 -7.02
C PRO A 182 1.03 -0.06 -8.48
N GLU A 183 1.89 0.73 -9.11
CA GLU A 183 2.34 0.54 -10.50
C GLU A 183 3.24 -0.69 -10.70
N GLY A 184 3.83 -1.23 -9.63
CA GLY A 184 4.73 -2.39 -9.69
C GLY A 184 4.03 -3.71 -10.01
N LEU A 185 2.69 -3.76 -9.93
CA LEU A 185 1.91 -4.99 -10.06
C LEU A 185 1.16 -5.02 -11.40
N LYS A 186 1.86 -5.35 -12.50
CA LYS A 186 1.18 -5.60 -13.78
C LYS A 186 0.51 -6.97 -13.76
N ILE A 187 -0.82 -6.98 -13.89
CA ILE A 187 -1.61 -8.18 -14.17
C ILE A 187 -1.09 -8.79 -15.48
N GLY A 188 -0.75 -10.09 -15.46
CA GLY A 188 -0.09 -10.78 -16.59
C GLY A 188 1.43 -10.85 -16.49
N GLY A 189 2.03 -10.15 -15.53
CA GLY A 189 3.45 -10.19 -15.22
C GLY A 189 4.36 -9.47 -16.22
N THR A 190 5.62 -9.33 -15.85
CA THR A 190 6.69 -8.75 -16.66
C THR A 190 7.80 -9.77 -16.87
N ILE A 191 8.37 -9.79 -18.08
CA ILE A 191 9.57 -10.59 -18.35
C ILE A 191 10.75 -9.86 -17.73
N GLN A 192 11.46 -10.54 -16.83
CA GLN A 192 12.68 -10.03 -16.21
C GLN A 192 13.65 -11.16 -15.87
N PRO A 193 14.95 -10.89 -15.79
CA PRO A 193 15.91 -11.86 -15.26
C PRO A 193 15.66 -12.10 -13.77
N ALA A 194 15.64 -13.35 -13.35
CA ALA A 194 15.61 -13.74 -11.94
C ALA A 194 16.40 -15.04 -11.70
N THR A 195 16.83 -15.23 -10.46
CA THR A 195 17.40 -16.49 -9.99
C THR A 195 16.34 -17.25 -9.18
N ILE A 196 16.06 -18.48 -9.61
CA ILE A 196 15.04 -19.33 -9.00
C ILE A 196 15.73 -20.41 -8.17
N LEU A 197 15.30 -20.56 -6.93
CA LEU A 197 15.77 -21.59 -6.01
C LEU A 197 14.60 -22.52 -5.65
N PHE A 198 14.83 -23.82 -5.77
CA PHE A 198 13.98 -24.87 -5.20
C PHE A 198 14.75 -25.66 -4.15
N ALA A 199 14.10 -25.98 -3.03
CA ALA A 199 14.62 -26.89 -2.01
C ALA A 199 13.54 -27.90 -1.63
N ASP A 200 13.93 -29.14 -1.35
CA ASP A 200 13.02 -30.26 -1.09
C ASP A 200 13.68 -31.27 -0.15
N ILE A 201 12.89 -31.90 0.73
CA ILE A 201 13.36 -32.83 1.74
C ILE A 201 13.46 -34.23 1.13
N ARG A 202 14.66 -34.82 1.22
CA ARG A 202 14.89 -36.17 0.71
C ARG A 202 14.16 -37.21 1.55
N ASP A 203 13.52 -38.14 0.86
CA ASP A 203 12.76 -39.26 1.44
C ASP A 203 11.65 -38.85 2.42
N PHE A 204 11.13 -37.62 2.30
CA PHE A 204 10.10 -37.09 3.19
C PHE A 204 8.82 -37.94 3.21
N THR A 205 8.33 -38.36 2.04
CA THR A 205 7.10 -39.18 1.94
C THR A 205 7.19 -40.43 2.81
N SER A 206 8.31 -41.15 2.73
CA SER A 206 8.56 -42.35 3.54
C SER A 206 8.67 -42.04 5.04
N MET A 207 9.17 -40.87 5.40
CA MET A 207 9.19 -40.40 6.79
C MET A 207 7.76 -40.08 7.29
N ALA A 208 6.95 -39.41 6.46
CA ALA A 208 5.60 -38.99 6.81
C ALA A 208 4.63 -40.17 7.01
N GLU A 209 4.71 -41.20 6.15
CA GLU A 209 3.85 -42.40 6.21
C GLU A 209 4.00 -43.19 7.51
N LYS A 210 5.20 -43.18 8.11
CA LYS A 210 5.52 -43.99 9.31
C LYS A 210 5.27 -43.24 10.62
N SER A 211 4.70 -42.04 10.55
CA SER A 211 4.73 -41.06 11.64
C SER A 211 3.35 -40.51 11.98
N ARG A 212 3.21 -39.98 13.21
CA ARG A 212 1.96 -39.31 13.62
C ARG A 212 1.82 -37.98 12.86
N PRO A 213 0.68 -37.72 12.18
CA PRO A 213 0.50 -36.53 11.35
C PRO A 213 0.80 -35.21 12.06
N GLN A 214 0.44 -35.08 13.35
CA GLN A 214 0.70 -33.85 14.11
C GLN A 214 2.20 -33.57 14.29
N LEU A 215 3.03 -34.61 14.44
CA LEU A 215 4.47 -34.46 14.57
C LEU A 215 5.13 -34.10 13.23
N VAL A 216 4.61 -34.65 12.12
CA VAL A 216 5.06 -34.32 10.77
C VAL A 216 4.83 -32.83 10.48
N VAL A 217 3.63 -32.33 10.76
CA VAL A 217 3.31 -30.90 10.60
C VAL A 217 4.21 -30.02 11.46
N LYS A 218 4.50 -30.44 12.70
CA LYS A 218 5.42 -29.68 13.58
C LYS A 218 6.84 -29.63 13.02
N ALA A 219 7.36 -30.75 12.50
CA ALA A 219 8.68 -30.80 11.87
C ALA A 219 8.74 -29.94 10.60
N LEU A 220 7.70 -30.01 9.74
CA LEU A 220 7.58 -29.16 8.56
C LEU A 220 7.56 -27.67 8.90
N ASN A 221 6.77 -27.26 9.89
CA ASN A 221 6.70 -25.85 10.29
C ASN A 221 8.04 -25.34 10.82
N LEU A 222 8.78 -26.17 11.59
CA LEU A 222 10.14 -25.82 12.03
C LEU A 222 11.10 -25.68 10.84
N PHE A 223 11.02 -26.59 9.87
CA PHE A 223 11.79 -26.52 8.64
C PHE A 223 11.49 -25.26 7.83
N PHE A 224 10.23 -25.03 7.48
CA PHE A 224 9.82 -23.88 6.68
C PHE A 224 10.15 -22.55 7.34
N SER A 225 9.95 -22.43 8.66
CA SER A 225 10.32 -21.20 9.37
C SER A 225 11.82 -20.91 9.24
N ALA A 226 12.66 -21.90 9.48
CA ALA A 226 14.12 -21.74 9.41
C ALA A 226 14.62 -21.45 7.98
N MET A 227 14.04 -22.09 6.95
CA MET A 227 14.45 -21.84 5.56
C MET A 227 13.98 -20.46 5.07
N THR A 228 12.76 -20.06 5.43
CA THR A 228 12.19 -18.76 5.04
C THR A 228 12.95 -17.60 5.65
N GLU A 229 13.39 -17.70 6.92
CA GLU A 229 14.27 -16.69 7.53
C GLU A 229 15.57 -16.49 6.73
N ILE A 230 16.16 -17.58 6.22
CA ILE A 230 17.40 -17.52 5.43
C ILE A 230 17.16 -16.90 4.06
N ILE A 231 16.03 -17.21 3.42
CA ILE A 231 15.64 -16.60 2.14
C ILE A 231 15.58 -15.08 2.30
N PHE A 232 14.87 -14.59 3.31
CA PHE A 232 14.72 -13.16 3.56
C PHE A 232 16.02 -12.49 3.95
N ALA A 233 16.85 -13.14 4.78
CA ALA A 233 18.17 -12.62 5.16
C ALA A 233 19.13 -12.45 3.96
N ASN A 234 18.87 -13.15 2.85
CA ASN A 234 19.63 -13.05 1.60
C ASN A 234 18.83 -12.32 0.50
N LEU A 235 17.89 -11.45 0.87
CA LEU A 235 17.11 -10.61 -0.06
C LEU A 235 16.27 -11.41 -1.09
N GLY A 236 15.99 -12.69 -0.80
CA GLY A 236 15.10 -13.50 -1.60
C GLY A 236 13.64 -13.30 -1.20
N THR A 237 12.76 -13.61 -2.13
CA THR A 237 11.30 -13.62 -1.95
C THR A 237 10.84 -15.07 -1.89
N LEU A 238 10.14 -15.46 -0.82
CA LEU A 238 9.47 -16.76 -0.78
C LEU A 238 8.24 -16.71 -1.69
N ASP A 239 8.22 -17.55 -2.72
CA ASP A 239 7.08 -17.68 -3.62
C ASP A 239 6.01 -18.58 -2.98
N LYS A 240 6.33 -19.87 -2.78
CA LYS A 240 5.40 -20.84 -2.21
C LYS A 240 6.09 -22.04 -1.57
N TYR A 241 5.35 -22.70 -0.69
CA TYR A 241 5.65 -24.06 -0.23
C TYR A 241 5.03 -25.08 -1.19
N LEU A 242 5.74 -26.18 -1.42
CA LEU A 242 5.41 -27.23 -2.40
C LEU A 242 5.50 -28.59 -1.72
N GLY A 243 4.42 -29.00 -1.02
CA GLY A 243 4.48 -30.20 -0.20
C GLY A 243 5.46 -30.01 0.96
N ASP A 244 6.58 -30.73 0.91
CA ASP A 244 7.73 -30.65 1.83
C ASP A 244 8.88 -29.79 1.31
N GLY A 245 8.76 -29.26 0.09
CA GLY A 245 9.69 -28.33 -0.52
C GLY A 245 9.23 -26.88 -0.51
N LEU A 246 10.06 -26.01 -1.09
CA LEU A 246 9.79 -24.60 -1.26
C LEU A 246 10.39 -24.06 -2.57
N MET A 247 9.84 -22.93 -3.01
CA MET A 247 10.35 -22.14 -4.12
C MET A 247 10.60 -20.71 -3.65
N ALA A 248 11.75 -20.16 -4.04
CA ALA A 248 12.13 -18.78 -3.80
C ALA A 248 12.62 -18.11 -5.09
N ILE A 249 12.41 -16.80 -5.16
CA ILE A 249 12.78 -15.95 -6.29
C ILE A 249 13.75 -14.88 -5.77
N PHE A 250 14.89 -14.74 -6.42
CA PHE A 250 15.83 -13.64 -6.22
C PHE A 250 15.82 -12.80 -7.49
N GLY A 251 15.65 -11.48 -7.34
CA GLY A 251 15.46 -10.57 -8.46
C GLY A 251 14.01 -10.21 -8.77
N ALA A 252 13.08 -10.60 -7.90
CA ALA A 252 11.70 -10.12 -7.92
C ALA A 252 11.15 -10.01 -6.49
N PRO A 253 10.30 -9.00 -6.18
CA PRO A 253 9.84 -7.93 -7.08
C PRO A 253 10.92 -6.89 -7.40
N TYR A 254 12.01 -6.85 -6.63
CA TYR A 254 13.16 -5.98 -6.89
C TYR A 254 14.35 -6.78 -7.36
N ARG A 255 15.07 -6.20 -8.31
CA ARG A 255 16.30 -6.76 -8.87
C ARG A 255 17.53 -6.26 -8.13
N ASN A 256 18.50 -7.14 -7.92
CA ASN A 256 19.83 -6.81 -7.46
C ASN A 256 20.87 -7.43 -8.43
N ASP A 257 22.01 -6.79 -8.61
CA ASP A 257 23.09 -7.35 -9.44
C ASP A 257 23.64 -8.65 -8.85
N ASP A 258 23.54 -8.82 -7.52
CA ASP A 258 24.02 -9.98 -6.77
C ASP A 258 22.97 -11.09 -6.58
N ASP A 259 21.83 -11.08 -7.29
CA ASP A 259 20.73 -12.05 -7.08
C ASP A 259 21.19 -13.52 -7.14
N ALA A 260 22.07 -13.87 -8.08
CA ALA A 260 22.63 -15.22 -8.19
C ALA A 260 23.52 -15.59 -7.00
N ILE A 261 24.33 -14.63 -6.53
CA ILE A 261 25.21 -14.79 -5.36
C ILE A 261 24.38 -14.96 -4.10
N ASN A 262 23.34 -14.13 -3.93
CA ASN A 262 22.39 -14.17 -2.84
C ASN A 262 21.65 -15.52 -2.78
N ALA A 263 21.20 -16.05 -3.92
CA ALA A 263 20.56 -17.36 -3.99
C ALA A 263 21.50 -18.49 -3.54
N VAL A 264 22.77 -18.46 -3.95
CA VAL A 264 23.76 -19.47 -3.53
C VAL A 264 24.11 -19.33 -2.04
N ASN A 265 24.27 -18.11 -1.53
CA ASN A 265 24.46 -17.87 -0.10
C ASN A 265 23.27 -18.37 0.73
N ALA A 266 22.04 -18.13 0.27
CA ALA A 266 20.84 -18.68 0.89
C ALA A 266 20.88 -20.20 0.92
N ALA A 267 21.20 -20.85 -0.20
CA ALA A 267 21.29 -22.31 -0.28
C ALA A 267 22.34 -22.90 0.66
N ILE A 268 23.53 -22.29 0.76
CA ILE A 268 24.58 -22.69 1.71
C ILE A 268 24.10 -22.48 3.15
N GLY A 269 23.45 -21.34 3.42
CA GLY A 269 22.85 -21.04 4.72
C GLY A 269 21.81 -22.08 5.14
N MET A 270 20.94 -22.50 4.23
CA MET A 270 19.91 -23.52 4.45
C MET A 270 20.55 -24.85 4.87
N GLN A 271 21.54 -25.32 4.11
CA GLN A 271 22.25 -26.57 4.43
C GLN A 271 22.95 -26.50 5.80
N ARG A 272 23.59 -25.38 6.11
CA ARG A 272 24.24 -25.18 7.43
C ARG A 272 23.23 -25.09 8.58
N ARG A 273 22.09 -24.41 8.39
CA ARG A 273 21.04 -24.31 9.41
C ARG A 273 20.36 -25.65 9.66
N LEU A 274 20.21 -26.47 8.62
CA LEU A 274 19.61 -27.80 8.70
C LEU A 274 20.36 -28.70 9.68
N ASN A 275 21.70 -28.62 9.73
CA ASN A 275 22.50 -29.38 10.70
C ASN A 275 22.09 -29.10 12.15
N LYS A 276 21.83 -27.82 12.48
CA LYS A 276 21.34 -27.45 13.82
C LYS A 276 19.89 -27.85 14.01
N LEU A 277 19.06 -27.68 12.98
CA LEU A 277 17.64 -28.01 13.03
C LEU A 277 17.39 -29.51 13.21
N ASN A 278 18.27 -30.36 12.67
CA ASN A 278 18.21 -31.81 12.84
C ASN A 278 18.32 -32.24 14.30
N LEU A 279 18.94 -31.44 15.18
CA LEU A 279 18.94 -31.70 16.62
C LEU A 279 17.54 -31.49 17.23
N GLU A 280 16.77 -30.53 16.72
CA GLU A 280 15.40 -30.25 17.14
C GLU A 280 14.42 -31.29 16.56
N ILE A 281 14.59 -31.64 15.28
CA ILE A 281 13.80 -32.68 14.59
C ILE A 281 13.99 -34.05 15.26
N LYS A 282 15.22 -34.37 15.70
CA LYS A 282 15.49 -35.60 16.46
C LYS A 282 14.74 -35.65 17.78
N LYS A 283 14.55 -34.52 18.47
CA LYS A 283 13.73 -34.45 19.71
C LYS A 283 12.25 -34.74 19.46
N LEU A 284 11.79 -34.57 18.22
CA LEU A 284 10.43 -34.94 17.81
C LEU A 284 10.31 -36.43 17.43
N GLY A 285 11.40 -37.20 17.50
CA GLY A 285 11.43 -38.64 17.23
C GLY A 285 11.76 -39.00 15.77
N PHE A 286 12.16 -38.04 14.95
CA PHE A 286 12.50 -38.27 13.54
C PHE A 286 14.00 -38.50 13.33
N ALA A 287 14.34 -39.19 12.24
CA ALA A 287 15.70 -39.22 11.74
C ALA A 287 16.12 -37.82 11.23
N PRO A 288 17.42 -37.51 11.18
CA PRO A 288 17.90 -36.30 10.51
C PRO A 288 17.40 -36.24 9.08
N ILE A 289 16.87 -35.10 8.68
CA ILE A 289 16.44 -34.84 7.31
C ILE A 289 17.61 -34.28 6.49
N GLU A 290 17.60 -34.56 5.20
CA GLU A 290 18.51 -33.97 4.23
C GLU A 290 17.70 -33.21 3.19
N ILE A 291 18.26 -32.12 2.66
CA ILE A 291 17.65 -31.39 1.55
C ILE A 291 18.57 -31.39 0.34
N GLY A 292 17.96 -31.45 -0.84
CA GLY A 292 18.65 -31.15 -2.10
C GLY A 292 18.11 -29.86 -2.67
N ILE A 293 19.01 -29.02 -3.20
CA ILE A 293 18.68 -27.67 -3.66
C ILE A 293 19.06 -27.55 -5.14
N GLY A 294 18.19 -26.93 -5.94
CA GLY A 294 18.40 -26.62 -7.34
C GLY A 294 18.24 -25.13 -7.61
N ILE A 295 19.19 -24.54 -8.34
CA ILE A 295 19.20 -23.11 -8.65
C ILE A 295 19.40 -22.89 -10.14
N ASN A 296 18.58 -22.03 -10.74
CA ASN A 296 18.76 -21.61 -12.12
C ASN A 296 18.49 -20.12 -12.28
N THR A 297 19.26 -19.47 -13.14
CA THR A 297 19.11 -18.05 -13.47
C THR A 297 18.77 -17.88 -14.93
N GLY A 298 17.84 -16.98 -15.23
CA GLY A 298 17.42 -16.69 -16.59
C GLY A 298 16.20 -15.79 -16.63
N GLU A 299 15.66 -15.57 -17.83
CA GLU A 299 14.42 -14.82 -17.99
C GLU A 299 13.23 -15.63 -17.46
N VAL A 300 12.36 -14.94 -16.73
CA VAL A 300 11.09 -15.44 -16.19
C VAL A 300 10.01 -14.40 -16.38
N THR A 301 8.77 -14.85 -16.52
CA THR A 301 7.61 -13.97 -16.38
C THR A 301 7.23 -13.96 -14.91
N VAL A 302 7.34 -12.82 -14.25
CA VAL A 302 6.97 -12.65 -12.84
C VAL A 302 5.78 -11.71 -12.72
N GLY A 303 4.80 -12.09 -11.92
CA GLY A 303 3.67 -11.22 -11.60
C GLY A 303 2.56 -11.98 -10.89
N CYS A 304 1.42 -11.31 -10.74
CA CYS A 304 0.20 -11.96 -10.30
C CYS A 304 -0.32 -12.85 -11.43
N ILE A 305 -0.25 -14.16 -11.21
CA ILE A 305 -0.68 -15.20 -12.16
C ILE A 305 -1.73 -16.07 -11.46
N GLY A 306 -2.84 -16.31 -12.12
CA GLY A 306 -3.94 -17.09 -11.56
C GLY A 306 -5.26 -16.83 -12.27
N SER A 307 -6.35 -17.06 -11.54
CA SER A 307 -7.73 -16.76 -11.98
C SER A 307 -8.26 -15.54 -11.27
N ASP A 308 -9.37 -14.97 -11.74
CA ASP A 308 -10.05 -13.83 -11.11
C ASP A 308 -10.38 -14.03 -9.62
N ARG A 309 -10.43 -15.30 -9.16
CA ARG A 309 -10.75 -15.66 -7.77
C ARG A 309 -9.53 -16.01 -6.92
N ARG A 310 -8.36 -16.20 -7.54
CA ARG A 310 -7.14 -16.63 -6.85
C ARG A 310 -5.92 -16.27 -7.70
N MET A 311 -5.14 -15.32 -7.20
CA MET A 311 -3.94 -14.82 -7.85
C MET A 311 -2.74 -15.11 -6.96
N ASP A 312 -1.70 -15.74 -7.49
CA ASP A 312 -0.43 -15.93 -6.81
C ASP A 312 0.62 -15.00 -7.44
N TYR A 313 1.39 -14.27 -6.64
CA TYR A 313 2.59 -13.62 -7.15
C TYR A 313 3.69 -14.67 -7.30
N THR A 314 4.02 -15.03 -8.54
CA THR A 314 4.90 -16.17 -8.82
C THR A 314 5.69 -15.94 -10.11
N ALA A 315 6.74 -16.73 -10.31
CA ALA A 315 7.51 -16.76 -11.54
C ALA A 315 7.14 -17.99 -12.38
N ILE A 316 7.01 -17.80 -13.70
CA ILE A 316 6.79 -18.89 -14.66
C ILE A 316 7.82 -18.83 -15.80
N GLY A 317 8.09 -19.99 -16.39
CA GLY A 317 8.94 -20.11 -17.58
C GLY A 317 9.90 -21.29 -17.51
N ASN A 318 10.63 -21.49 -18.60
CA ASN A 318 11.62 -22.58 -18.71
C ASN A 318 12.71 -22.50 -17.64
N THR A 319 13.06 -21.29 -17.20
CA THR A 319 14.03 -21.06 -16.13
C THR A 319 13.59 -21.70 -14.81
N VAL A 320 12.31 -21.55 -14.46
CA VAL A 320 11.69 -22.14 -13.25
C VAL A 320 11.69 -23.67 -13.35
N ASN A 321 11.28 -24.20 -14.51
CA ASN A 321 11.23 -25.65 -14.75
C ASN A 321 12.61 -26.30 -14.64
N LEU A 322 13.66 -25.66 -15.14
CA LEU A 322 15.03 -26.18 -15.01
C LEU A 322 15.51 -26.15 -13.54
N ALA A 323 15.23 -25.09 -12.77
CA ALA A 323 15.57 -25.06 -11.35
C ALA A 323 14.92 -26.23 -10.57
N SER A 324 13.64 -26.49 -10.83
CA SER A 324 12.91 -27.61 -10.24
C SER A 324 13.56 -28.96 -10.62
N ARG A 325 13.91 -29.18 -11.89
CA ARG A 325 14.59 -30.41 -12.33
C ARG A 325 15.97 -30.59 -11.71
N LEU A 326 16.75 -29.51 -11.57
CA LEU A 326 18.03 -29.53 -10.87
C LEU A 326 17.86 -29.96 -9.42
N MET A 327 16.85 -29.42 -8.73
CA MET A 327 16.52 -29.82 -7.37
C MET A 327 16.16 -31.31 -7.32
N SER A 328 15.36 -31.83 -8.27
CA SER A 328 14.98 -33.25 -8.27
C SER A 328 16.16 -34.20 -8.43
N GLN A 329 17.24 -33.77 -9.10
CA GLN A 329 18.48 -34.54 -9.25
C GLN A 329 19.49 -34.32 -8.11
N ALA A 330 19.26 -33.32 -7.25
CA ALA A 330 20.14 -33.03 -6.13
C ALA A 330 19.97 -34.10 -5.04
N LYS A 331 21.06 -34.83 -4.73
CA LYS A 331 21.12 -35.70 -3.54
C LYS A 331 21.06 -34.85 -2.27
N GLY A 332 20.88 -35.51 -1.11
CA GLY A 332 20.99 -34.84 0.18
C GLY A 332 22.30 -34.05 0.30
N GLN A 333 22.19 -32.83 0.83
CA GLN A 333 23.29 -31.88 0.98
C GLN A 333 23.87 -31.32 -0.32
N ASN A 334 23.34 -31.69 -1.50
CA ASN A 334 23.79 -31.11 -2.76
C ASN A 334 23.08 -29.78 -3.05
N ILE A 335 23.85 -28.85 -3.61
CA ILE A 335 23.35 -27.63 -4.23
C ILE A 335 23.77 -27.69 -5.70
N LEU A 336 22.80 -27.91 -6.59
CA LEU A 336 23.01 -27.99 -8.03
C LEU A 336 22.62 -26.67 -8.68
N ILE A 337 23.47 -26.17 -9.57
CA ILE A 337 23.24 -24.93 -10.28
C ILE A 337 23.38 -25.13 -11.79
N SER A 338 22.63 -24.35 -12.56
CA SER A 338 22.79 -24.29 -14.01
C SER A 338 24.08 -23.58 -14.42
N GLN A 339 24.47 -23.76 -15.69
CA GLN A 339 25.56 -23.00 -16.29
C GLN A 339 25.34 -21.47 -16.24
N SER A 340 24.13 -20.99 -16.49
CA SER A 340 23.82 -19.56 -16.46
C SER A 340 24.03 -18.96 -15.07
N THR A 341 23.62 -19.69 -14.03
CA THR A 341 23.91 -19.30 -12.64
C THR A 341 25.41 -19.29 -12.38
N TYR A 342 26.11 -20.38 -12.74
CA TYR A 342 27.56 -20.49 -12.54
C TYR A 342 28.35 -19.33 -13.17
N GLN A 343 27.97 -18.89 -14.38
CA GLN A 343 28.61 -17.76 -15.06
C GLN A 343 28.46 -16.43 -14.30
N LEU A 344 27.34 -16.23 -13.60
CA LEU A 344 27.07 -15.02 -12.82
C LEU A 344 27.79 -15.01 -11.47
N LEU A 345 28.19 -16.17 -10.95
CA LEU A 345 28.91 -16.27 -9.67
C LEU A 345 30.38 -15.85 -9.77
N GLY A 346 30.95 -15.80 -10.99
CA GLY A 346 32.38 -15.56 -11.20
C GLY A 346 33.24 -16.54 -10.39
N ASN A 347 34.19 -16.00 -9.62
CA ASN A 347 35.10 -16.79 -8.77
C ASN A 347 34.72 -16.79 -7.28
N VAL A 348 33.51 -16.30 -6.93
CA VAL A 348 33.07 -16.15 -5.53
C VAL A 348 32.89 -17.50 -4.84
N PHE A 349 32.43 -18.52 -5.58
CA PHE A 349 32.16 -19.85 -5.05
C PHE A 349 32.95 -20.93 -5.79
N ARG A 350 33.36 -21.96 -5.05
CA ARG A 350 33.90 -23.18 -5.67
C ARG A 350 32.74 -24.02 -6.20
N ALA A 351 32.79 -24.41 -7.46
CA ALA A 351 31.85 -25.35 -8.05
C ALA A 351 32.59 -26.41 -8.87
N LYS A 352 32.04 -27.63 -8.91
CA LYS A 352 32.53 -28.70 -9.79
C LYS A 352 31.50 -28.98 -10.88
N PRO A 353 31.90 -29.18 -12.15
CA PRO A 353 30.98 -29.66 -13.17
C PRO A 353 30.55 -31.10 -12.85
N LEU A 354 29.28 -31.42 -13.09
CA LEU A 354 28.76 -32.78 -13.09
C LEU A 354 28.70 -33.31 -14.52
N VAL A 355 28.99 -34.60 -14.70
CA VAL A 355 28.98 -35.24 -16.03
C VAL A 355 27.55 -35.66 -16.35
N ASP A 356 27.14 -35.57 -17.62
CA ASP A 356 25.76 -35.84 -18.08
C ASP A 356 25.20 -37.20 -17.62
N THR A 357 26.06 -38.19 -17.40
CA THR A 357 25.68 -39.52 -16.90
C THR A 357 25.13 -39.52 -15.47
N GLU A 358 25.36 -38.47 -14.69
CA GLU A 358 24.94 -38.37 -13.29
C GLU A 358 23.51 -37.81 -13.12
N LEU A 359 22.92 -37.20 -14.16
CA LEU A 359 21.66 -36.45 -14.05
C LEU A 359 20.59 -37.05 -14.98
N LYS A 360 19.79 -37.96 -14.43
CA LYS A 360 18.71 -38.62 -15.17
C LYS A 360 17.62 -37.61 -15.56
N GLY A 361 17.18 -37.63 -16.81
CA GLY A 361 16.04 -36.82 -17.26
C GLY A 361 16.35 -35.35 -17.61
N LEU A 362 17.63 -34.95 -17.61
CA LEU A 362 18.08 -33.71 -18.23
C LEU A 362 18.58 -33.97 -19.66
N SER A 363 18.49 -32.97 -20.54
CA SER A 363 19.04 -33.05 -21.89
C SER A 363 20.57 -33.15 -21.82
N ALA A 364 21.17 -33.97 -22.69
CA ALA A 364 22.61 -34.23 -22.78
C ALA A 364 23.50 -33.01 -23.06
N TYR A 365 22.91 -31.83 -23.27
CA TYR A 365 23.62 -30.56 -23.48
C TYR A 365 23.55 -29.62 -22.29
N THR A 366 22.90 -30.02 -21.18
CA THR A 366 22.69 -29.16 -20.02
C THR A 366 23.87 -29.25 -19.08
N LYS A 367 24.78 -28.28 -19.11
CA LYS A 367 25.89 -28.21 -18.16
C LYS A 367 25.38 -27.85 -16.77
N VAL A 368 25.68 -28.70 -15.80
CA VAL A 368 25.28 -28.54 -14.39
C VAL A 368 26.52 -28.53 -13.51
N TYR A 369 26.49 -27.72 -12.46
CA TYR A 369 27.57 -27.59 -11.50
C TYR A 369 27.05 -27.88 -10.10
N GLN A 370 27.87 -28.52 -9.27
CA GLN A 370 27.62 -28.65 -7.84
C GLN A 370 28.45 -27.62 -7.08
N ILE A 371 27.80 -26.80 -6.25
CA ILE A 371 28.50 -25.90 -5.32
C ILE A 371 29.19 -26.71 -4.23
N ILE A 372 30.46 -26.37 -3.97
CA ILE A 372 31.27 -26.95 -2.91
C ILE A 372 31.35 -25.95 -1.77
N TYR A 373 30.66 -26.27 -0.69
CA TYR A 373 30.63 -25.50 0.54
C TYR A 373 31.02 -26.46 1.68
N LYS A 374 32.07 -26.12 2.43
CA LYS A 374 32.42 -26.82 3.67
C LYS A 374 32.09 -25.91 4.85
#